data_AF-A0A4R4G6T4-F1
#
_entry.id   AF-A0A4R4G6T4-F1
#
_cell.length_a   1.000
_cell.length_b   1.000
_cell.length_c   1.000
_cell.angle_alpha   90.00
_cell.angle_beta   90.00
_cell.angle_gamma   90.00
#
_symmetry.space_group_name_H-M   'P 1'
#
loop_
_entity.id
_entity.type
_entity.pdbx_description
1 polymer ?
#
loop_
_entity_poly.entity_id
_entity_poly.type
_entity_poly.pdbx_seq_one_letter_code
_entity_poly.pdbx_strand_id
1 'polypeptide(L)'
;MRRIVTAALLFLGTVSLADAGAQLYSLYQRGLYAQGCDFGYRFFTPNKRNEAFVSLVGFSCLKADQIDRLAPVIPALHATPESRANSAYFSMLLMQKKLLAQALYDNKPLNGLKFPTSSHPLSRVFDFYLRDSKPAEAVKEYADPQDPRRFYKLYTAENNGRKSIAIDEYYDRILTFHHVY
;
A
#
# COMPACT_ATOMS: atom_id res chain seq x y z
N MET A 1 29.75 -6.80 -66.66
CA MET A 1 29.81 -7.32 -65.27
C MET A 1 30.58 -6.34 -64.40
N ARG A 2 29.91 -5.57 -63.54
CA ARG A 2 30.54 -4.88 -62.40
C ARG A 2 29.48 -4.71 -61.31
N ARG A 3 29.80 -5.23 -60.12
CA ARG A 3 28.89 -5.55 -59.02
C ARG A 3 28.43 -4.26 -58.33
N ILE A 4 27.11 -4.09 -58.20
CA ILE A 4 26.49 -3.09 -57.34
C ILE A 4 26.67 -3.59 -55.90
N VAL A 5 27.42 -2.85 -55.08
CA VAL A 5 27.54 -3.10 -53.64
C VAL A 5 26.43 -2.31 -52.96
N THR A 6 25.30 -2.95 -52.72
CA THR A 6 24.26 -2.44 -51.82
C THR A 6 24.76 -2.55 -50.37
N ALA A 7 25.18 -1.42 -49.80
CA ALA A 7 25.43 -1.30 -48.37
C ALA A 7 24.08 -1.28 -47.64
N ALA A 8 23.71 -2.41 -47.04
CA ALA A 8 22.54 -2.53 -46.17
C ALA A 8 22.83 -1.86 -44.82
N LEU A 9 22.18 -0.72 -44.56
CA LEU A 9 22.18 -0.06 -43.26
C LEU A 9 21.36 -0.91 -42.28
N LEU A 10 22.03 -1.71 -41.44
CA LEU A 10 21.42 -2.35 -40.28
C LEU A 10 21.18 -1.29 -39.21
N PHE A 11 20.00 -0.67 -39.23
CA PHE A 11 19.44 -0.01 -38.05
C PHE A 11 19.13 -1.10 -37.01
N LEU A 12 20.12 -1.44 -36.18
CA LEU A 12 19.90 -2.11 -34.91
C LEU A 12 19.03 -1.17 -34.07
N GLY A 13 17.71 -1.40 -34.10
CA GLY A 13 16.79 -0.76 -33.20
C GLY A 13 17.21 -1.09 -31.77
N THR A 14 17.80 -0.11 -31.08
CA THR A 14 17.98 -0.17 -29.65
C THR A 14 16.58 -0.12 -29.04
N VAL A 15 16.03 -1.30 -28.74
CA VAL A 15 14.89 -1.41 -27.85
C VAL A 15 15.36 -0.80 -26.54
N SER A 16 14.99 0.46 -26.32
CA SER A 16 15.29 1.15 -25.07
C SER A 16 14.62 0.32 -23.99
N LEU A 17 15.43 -0.28 -23.10
CA LEU A 17 14.94 -0.80 -21.84
C LEU A 17 14.23 0.37 -21.18
N ALA A 18 12.90 0.36 -21.21
CA ALA A 18 12.11 1.38 -20.55
C ALA A 18 12.60 1.47 -19.10
N ASP A 19 13.00 2.66 -18.67
CA ASP A 19 13.40 2.90 -17.30
C ASP A 19 12.27 2.43 -16.39
N ALA A 20 12.55 1.43 -15.55
CA ALA A 20 11.57 0.87 -14.63
C ALA A 20 10.95 1.97 -13.75
N GLY A 21 11.70 3.02 -13.42
CA GLY A 21 11.19 4.22 -12.77
C GLY A 21 10.10 4.91 -13.57
N ALA A 22 10.37 5.24 -14.84
CA ALA A 22 9.40 5.90 -15.72
C ALA A 22 8.13 5.06 -15.94
N GLN A 23 8.28 3.75 -16.12
CA GLN A 23 7.13 2.85 -16.29
C GLN A 23 6.28 2.76 -15.02
N LEU A 24 6.92 2.59 -13.85
CA LEU A 24 6.23 2.56 -12.57
C LEU A 24 5.49 3.88 -12.30
N TYR A 25 6.13 5.01 -12.61
CA TYR A 25 5.53 6.34 -12.49
C TYR A 25 4.31 6.51 -13.39
N SER A 26 4.38 6.05 -14.64
CA SER A 26 3.23 6.05 -15.54
C SER A 26 2.05 5.22 -15.01
N LEU A 27 2.31 4.02 -14.47
CA LEU A 27 1.27 3.19 -13.85
C LEU A 27 0.62 3.91 -12.66
N TYR A 28 1.44 4.54 -11.82
CA TYR A 28 0.96 5.29 -10.66
C TYR A 28 0.08 6.48 -11.05
N GLN A 29 0.52 7.30 -12.01
CA GLN A 29 -0.25 8.46 -12.48
C GLN A 29 -1.60 8.09 -13.09
N ARG A 30 -1.69 6.91 -13.71
CA ARG A 30 -2.93 6.39 -14.31
C ARG A 30 -3.86 5.72 -13.29
N GLY A 31 -3.51 5.71 -12.01
CA GLY A 31 -4.28 5.03 -10.96
C GLY A 31 -4.23 3.51 -11.02
N LEU A 32 -3.31 2.93 -11.81
CA LEU A 32 -3.15 1.48 -11.96
C LEU A 32 -2.30 0.91 -10.81
N TYR A 33 -2.71 1.17 -9.58
CA TYR A 33 -1.89 0.93 -8.39
C TYR A 33 -1.54 -0.53 -8.15
N ALA A 34 -2.47 -1.47 -8.39
CA ALA A 34 -2.19 -2.90 -8.26
C ALA A 34 -1.09 -3.34 -9.25
N GLN A 35 -1.22 -2.93 -10.52
CA GLN A 35 -0.21 -3.19 -11.55
C GLN A 35 1.12 -2.51 -11.21
N GLY A 36 1.08 -1.28 -10.71
CA GLY A 36 2.25 -0.56 -10.23
C GLY A 36 2.95 -1.27 -9.08
N CYS A 37 2.20 -1.78 -8.10
CA CYS A 37 2.77 -2.56 -7.00
C CYS A 37 3.40 -3.87 -7.50
N ASP A 38 2.70 -4.64 -8.35
CA ASP A 38 3.22 -5.88 -8.95
C ASP A 38 4.49 -5.64 -9.78
N PHE A 39 4.46 -4.63 -10.66
CA PHE A 39 5.60 -4.22 -11.47
C PHE A 39 6.77 -3.78 -10.57
N GLY A 40 6.50 -2.88 -9.63
CA GLY A 40 7.47 -2.37 -8.68
C GLY A 40 8.17 -3.48 -7.91
N TYR A 41 7.41 -4.48 -7.47
CA TYR A 41 7.92 -5.67 -6.81
C TYR A 41 8.82 -6.52 -7.70
N ARG A 42 8.38 -6.79 -8.93
CA ARG A 42 9.16 -7.56 -9.91
C ARG A 42 10.52 -6.92 -10.18
N PHE A 43 10.57 -5.59 -10.18
CA PHE A 43 11.80 -4.81 -10.43
C PHE A 43 12.44 -4.26 -9.14
N PHE A 44 12.02 -4.73 -7.97
CA PHE A 44 12.49 -4.21 -6.69
C PHE A 44 13.99 -4.46 -6.48
N THR A 45 14.44 -5.71 -6.57
CA THR A 45 15.85 -6.08 -6.32
C THR A 45 16.87 -5.26 -7.12
N PRO A 46 16.73 -5.10 -8.45
CA PRO A 46 17.68 -4.28 -9.22
C PRO A 46 17.60 -2.79 -8.88
N ASN A 47 16.44 -2.29 -8.42
CA ASN A 47 16.22 -0.87 -8.16
C ASN A 47 16.19 -0.50 -6.66
N LYS A 48 16.49 -1.42 -5.75
CA LYS A 48 16.34 -1.22 -4.29
C LYS A 48 17.21 -0.10 -3.71
N ARG A 49 18.20 0.39 -4.46
CA ARG A 49 19.05 1.53 -4.08
C ARG A 49 18.50 2.88 -4.57
N ASN A 50 17.54 2.86 -5.49
CA ASN A 50 16.83 4.06 -5.93
C ASN A 50 15.64 4.29 -5.01
N GLU A 51 15.82 5.11 -3.98
CA GLU A 51 14.79 5.31 -2.94
C GLU A 51 13.52 5.99 -3.47
N ALA A 52 13.60 6.76 -4.57
CA ALA A 52 12.43 7.31 -5.25
C ALA A 52 11.59 6.20 -5.89
N PHE A 53 12.25 5.26 -6.59
CA PHE A 53 11.59 4.06 -7.11
C PHE A 53 10.96 3.26 -5.97
N VAL A 54 11.72 2.96 -4.91
CA VAL A 54 11.26 2.17 -3.75
C VAL A 54 10.07 2.84 -3.06
N SER A 55 10.10 4.15 -2.85
CA SER A 55 8.98 4.91 -2.27
C SER A 55 7.73 4.78 -3.14
N LEU A 56 7.89 4.89 -4.46
CA LEU A 56 6.78 4.75 -5.41
C LEU A 56 6.20 3.33 -5.43
N VAL A 57 7.02 2.29 -5.25
CA VAL A 57 6.54 0.92 -5.01
C VAL A 57 5.66 0.90 -3.76
N GLY A 58 6.16 1.43 -2.63
CA GLY A 58 5.43 1.47 -1.37
C GLY A 58 4.08 2.17 -1.48
N PHE A 59 4.03 3.35 -2.08
CA PHE A 59 2.78 4.07 -2.29
C PHE A 59 1.82 3.36 -3.26
N SER A 60 2.34 2.71 -4.31
CA SER A 60 1.51 1.89 -5.22
C SER A 60 0.86 0.73 -4.47
N CYS A 61 1.63 0.04 -3.62
CA CYS A 61 1.13 -1.07 -2.82
C CYS A 61 0.11 -0.62 -1.76
N LEU A 62 0.34 0.52 -1.11
CA LEU A 62 -0.64 1.10 -0.19
C LEU A 62 -1.97 1.40 -0.87
N LYS A 63 -1.92 2.06 -2.04
CA LYS A 63 -3.12 2.42 -2.80
C LYS A 63 -3.85 1.20 -3.39
N ALA A 64 -3.19 0.05 -3.43
CA ALA A 64 -3.76 -1.22 -3.86
C ALA A 64 -4.16 -2.14 -2.68
N ASP A 65 -4.16 -1.62 -1.44
CA ASP A 65 -4.39 -2.37 -0.20
C ASP A 65 -3.42 -3.54 0.06
N GLN A 66 -2.30 -3.60 -0.66
CA GLN A 66 -1.29 -4.64 -0.52
C GLN A 66 -0.28 -4.30 0.59
N ILE A 67 -0.74 -4.06 1.81
CA ILE A 67 0.09 -3.55 2.92
C ILE A 67 1.22 -4.51 3.33
N ASP A 68 1.03 -5.82 3.23
CA ASP A 68 2.11 -6.78 3.55
C ASP A 68 3.33 -6.59 2.63
N ARG A 69 3.11 -6.03 1.43
CA ARG A 69 4.17 -5.68 0.50
C ARG A 69 4.93 -4.42 0.88
N LEU A 70 4.74 -3.87 2.07
CA LEU A 70 5.64 -2.84 2.61
C LEU A 70 6.87 -3.45 3.30
N ALA A 71 6.79 -4.71 3.74
CA ALA A 71 7.84 -5.33 4.55
C ALA A 71 9.26 -5.24 3.96
N PRO A 72 9.52 -5.58 2.67
CA PRO A 72 10.85 -5.41 2.08
C PRO A 72 11.14 -3.98 1.61
N VAL A 73 10.11 -3.13 1.42
CA VAL A 73 10.26 -1.73 1.01
C VAL A 73 10.81 -0.88 2.16
N ILE A 74 10.28 -1.08 3.38
CA ILE A 74 10.65 -0.34 4.60
C ILE A 74 12.18 -0.26 4.83
N PRO A 75 12.93 -1.38 4.92
CA PRO A 75 14.36 -1.32 5.22
C PRO A 75 15.20 -0.72 4.09
N ALA A 76 14.67 -0.65 2.86
CA ALA A 76 15.36 -0.04 1.73
C ALA A 76 15.30 1.50 1.72
N LEU A 77 14.50 2.12 2.60
CA LEU A 77 14.28 3.56 2.68
C LEU A 77 14.93 4.13 3.95
N HIS A 78 16.15 4.66 3.85
CA HIS A 78 16.91 5.14 5.02
C HIS A 78 17.90 6.28 4.74
N ALA A 79 18.33 6.47 3.50
CA ALA A 79 19.42 7.39 3.17
C ALA A 79 18.99 8.86 3.30
N THR A 80 17.87 9.24 2.70
CA THR A 80 17.38 10.63 2.72
C THR A 80 16.35 10.88 3.84
N PRO A 81 16.19 12.14 4.30
CA PRO A 81 15.12 12.50 5.23
C PRO A 81 13.73 12.07 4.76
N GLU A 82 13.43 12.27 3.47
CA GLU A 82 12.16 11.91 2.85
C GLU A 82 11.95 10.39 2.86
N SER A 83 12.98 9.61 2.53
CA SER A 83 12.92 8.15 2.61
C SER A 83 12.73 7.65 4.03
N ARG A 84 13.40 8.25 5.03
CA ARG A 84 13.16 7.89 6.44
C ARG A 84 11.72 8.20 6.88
N ALA A 85 11.15 9.30 6.42
CA ALA A 85 9.75 9.63 6.68
C ALA A 85 8.80 8.60 6.06
N ASN A 86 9.05 8.21 4.80
CA ASN A 86 8.27 7.18 4.12
C ASN A 86 8.40 5.81 4.82
N SER A 87 9.62 5.44 5.22
CA SER A 87 9.90 4.21 5.97
C SER A 87 9.13 4.16 7.29
N ALA A 88 9.15 5.24 8.06
CA ALA A 88 8.39 5.36 9.29
C ALA A 88 6.87 5.27 9.05
N TYR A 89 6.36 5.96 8.03
CA TYR A 89 4.95 5.92 7.65
C TYR A 89 4.49 4.50 7.24
N PHE A 90 5.25 3.82 6.38
CA PHE A 90 4.95 2.46 5.95
C PHE A 90 5.02 1.45 7.11
N SER A 91 6.01 1.61 8.00
CA SER A 91 6.15 0.77 9.19
C SER A 91 4.96 0.92 10.13
N MET A 92 4.50 2.16 10.35
CA MET A 92 3.32 2.45 11.17
C MET A 92 2.09 1.73 10.62
N LEU A 93 1.77 1.86 9.33
CA LEU A 93 0.61 1.21 8.72
C LEU A 93 0.70 -0.32 8.77
N LEU A 94 1.86 -0.89 8.45
CA LEU A 94 2.07 -2.33 8.55
C LEU A 94 1.88 -2.83 9.99
N MET A 95 2.39 -2.09 10.98
CA MET A 95 2.22 -2.45 12.39
C MET A 95 0.76 -2.35 12.84
N GLN A 96 0.07 -1.25 12.51
CA GLN A 96 -1.35 -1.06 12.82
C GLN A 96 -2.20 -2.20 12.26
N LYS A 97 -1.94 -2.63 11.02
CA LYS A 97 -2.59 -3.81 10.43
C LYS A 97 -2.37 -5.07 11.28
N LYS A 98 -1.13 -5.37 11.64
CA LYS A 98 -0.80 -6.60 12.40
C LYS A 98 -1.42 -6.58 13.80
N LEU A 99 -1.43 -5.42 14.45
CA LEU A 99 -2.03 -5.26 15.77
C LEU A 99 -3.56 -5.41 15.72
N LEU A 100 -4.24 -4.83 14.73
CA LEU A 100 -5.68 -5.05 14.55
C LEU A 100 -5.99 -6.51 14.26
N ALA A 101 -5.24 -7.16 13.38
CA ALA A 101 -5.43 -8.58 13.11
C ALA A 101 -5.29 -9.42 14.40
N GLN A 102 -4.25 -9.19 15.20
CA GLN A 102 -4.07 -9.86 16.47
C GLN A 102 -5.22 -9.58 17.45
N ALA A 103 -5.68 -8.33 17.52
CA ALA A 103 -6.76 -7.96 18.41
C ALA A 103 -8.10 -8.61 18.00
N LEU A 104 -8.39 -8.66 16.69
CA LEU A 104 -9.65 -9.19 16.15
C LEU A 104 -9.70 -10.72 16.14
N TYR A 105 -8.58 -11.40 15.89
CA TYR A 105 -8.53 -12.86 15.83
C TYR A 105 -8.18 -13.51 17.17
N ASP A 106 -7.31 -12.89 17.95
CA ASP A 106 -6.74 -13.49 19.16
C ASP A 106 -7.25 -12.81 20.44
N ASN A 107 -8.19 -11.85 20.32
CA ASN A 107 -8.75 -11.09 21.44
C ASN A 107 -7.68 -10.38 22.30
N LYS A 108 -6.53 -10.03 21.72
CA LYS A 108 -5.47 -9.35 22.45
C LYS A 108 -5.79 -7.85 22.58
N PRO A 109 -5.88 -7.30 23.80
CA PRO A 109 -6.15 -5.88 23.98
C PRO A 109 -4.96 -5.03 23.51
N LEU A 110 -5.27 -3.86 22.93
CA LEU A 110 -4.30 -2.88 22.44
C LEU A 110 -4.16 -1.66 23.37
N ASN A 111 -4.47 -1.85 24.65
CA ASN A 111 -4.61 -0.77 25.62
C ASN A 111 -3.29 0.00 25.83
N GLY A 112 -3.37 1.33 25.94
CA GLY A 112 -2.24 2.19 26.31
C GLY A 112 -1.20 2.42 25.20
N LEU A 113 -1.43 1.92 23.99
CA LEU A 113 -0.57 2.18 22.84
C LEU A 113 -0.78 3.60 22.32
N LYS A 114 0.32 4.26 21.95
CA LYS A 114 0.31 5.57 21.29
C LYS A 114 1.01 5.43 19.94
N PHE A 115 0.27 5.66 18.87
CA PHE A 115 0.80 5.68 17.51
C PHE A 115 0.59 7.07 16.90
N PRO A 116 1.45 7.49 15.96
CA PRO A 116 1.11 8.61 15.09
C PRO A 116 -0.14 8.29 14.26
N THR A 117 -0.96 9.30 14.02
CA THR A 117 -2.15 9.22 13.15
C THR A 117 -1.78 9.66 11.73
N SER A 118 -2.47 9.08 10.75
CA SER A 118 -2.46 9.57 9.37
C SER A 118 -3.88 9.58 8.78
N SER A 119 -4.03 10.20 7.60
CA SER A 119 -5.30 10.20 6.86
C SER A 119 -5.64 8.85 6.21
N HIS A 120 -4.73 7.86 6.26
CA HIS A 120 -4.98 6.53 5.70
C HIS A 120 -6.17 5.86 6.41
N PRO A 121 -7.11 5.20 5.69
CA PRO A 121 -8.28 4.54 6.29
C PRO A 121 -7.91 3.59 7.44
N LEU A 122 -6.92 2.71 7.22
CA LEU A 122 -6.38 1.84 8.27
C LEU A 122 -5.95 2.59 9.54
N SER A 123 -5.23 3.71 9.40
CA SER A 123 -4.75 4.47 10.57
C SER A 123 -5.90 5.15 11.31
N ARG A 124 -6.90 5.68 10.59
CA ARG A 124 -8.08 6.30 11.21
C ARG A 124 -8.90 5.28 11.99
N VAL A 125 -9.16 4.13 11.38
CA VAL A 125 -9.89 3.02 12.03
C VAL A 125 -9.10 2.45 13.20
N PHE A 126 -7.78 2.37 13.10
CA PHE A 126 -6.92 1.98 14.22
C PHE A 126 -7.11 2.91 15.43
N ASP A 127 -7.13 4.23 15.20
CA ASP A 127 -7.35 5.21 16.26
C ASP A 127 -8.74 5.10 16.88
N PHE A 128 -9.77 4.82 16.08
CA PHE A 128 -11.12 4.56 16.60
C PHE A 128 -11.15 3.30 17.46
N TYR A 129 -10.53 2.21 16.99
CA TYR A 129 -10.43 0.96 17.72
C TYR A 129 -9.69 1.10 19.06
N LEU A 130 -8.62 1.92 19.11
CA LEU A 130 -7.91 2.19 20.36
C LEU A 130 -8.76 2.94 21.39
N ARG A 131 -9.73 3.76 20.94
CA ARG A 131 -10.63 4.52 21.82
C ARG A 131 -11.81 3.67 22.28
N ASP A 132 -12.38 2.88 21.38
CA ASP A 132 -13.52 2.01 21.62
C ASP A 132 -13.36 0.72 20.81
N SER A 133 -12.94 -0.36 21.46
CA SER A 133 -12.57 -1.61 20.77
C SER A 133 -13.75 -2.53 20.45
N LYS A 134 -14.92 -2.29 21.07
CA LYS A 134 -16.17 -3.03 20.86
C LYS A 134 -15.97 -4.56 20.77
N PRO A 135 -15.38 -5.20 21.81
CA PRO A 135 -14.92 -6.59 21.73
C PRO A 135 -16.05 -7.62 21.54
N ALA A 136 -17.28 -7.28 21.94
CA ALA A 136 -18.43 -8.16 21.78
C ALA A 136 -19.03 -8.13 20.36
N GLU A 137 -18.67 -7.15 19.53
CA GLU A 137 -19.24 -6.95 18.21
C GLU A 137 -18.39 -7.66 17.15
N ALA A 138 -18.99 -8.51 16.31
CA ALA A 138 -18.27 -9.14 15.20
C ALA A 138 -17.77 -8.09 14.17
N VAL A 139 -18.64 -7.13 13.87
CA VAL A 139 -18.36 -5.96 13.01
C VAL A 139 -18.35 -4.72 13.88
N LYS A 140 -17.25 -3.98 13.89
CA LYS A 140 -17.08 -2.76 14.70
C LYS A 140 -17.40 -1.56 13.83
N GLU A 141 -18.39 -0.77 14.23
CA GLU A 141 -18.81 0.41 13.47
C GLU A 141 -18.31 1.71 14.13
N TYR A 142 -17.76 2.63 13.34
CA TYR A 142 -17.24 3.91 13.82
C TYR A 142 -17.76 5.06 12.96
N ALA A 143 -18.23 6.14 13.60
CA ALA A 143 -18.51 7.41 12.92
C ALA A 143 -17.25 8.28 12.94
N ASP A 144 -16.99 9.02 11.85
CA ASP A 144 -15.90 9.99 11.83
C ASP A 144 -16.29 11.21 12.71
N PRO A 145 -15.51 11.54 13.76
CA PRO A 145 -15.82 12.69 14.62
C PRO A 145 -15.78 14.04 13.89
N GLN A 146 -15.10 14.13 12.76
CA GLN A 146 -14.96 15.36 11.97
C GLN A 146 -16.00 15.47 10.85
N ASP A 147 -16.60 14.35 10.44
CA ASP A 147 -17.63 14.31 9.39
C ASP A 147 -18.67 13.23 9.72
N PRO A 148 -19.80 13.59 10.35
CA PRO A 148 -20.85 12.64 10.73
C PRO A 148 -21.47 11.87 9.55
N ARG A 149 -21.22 12.28 8.31
CA ARG A 149 -21.66 11.58 7.10
C ARG A 149 -20.71 10.45 6.69
N ARG A 150 -19.54 10.35 7.33
CA ARG A 150 -18.56 9.29 7.11
C ARG A 150 -18.63 8.24 8.21
N PHE A 151 -18.62 6.98 7.80
CA PHE A 151 -18.68 5.84 8.71
C PHE A 151 -17.74 4.74 8.24
N TYR A 152 -17.26 3.96 9.19
CA TYR A 152 -16.31 2.88 8.96
C TYR A 152 -16.84 1.59 9.57
N LYS A 153 -16.63 0.47 8.88
CA LYS A 153 -16.82 -0.86 9.47
C LYS A 153 -15.51 -1.61 9.45
N LEU A 154 -15.14 -2.20 10.60
CA LEU A 154 -13.96 -3.04 10.77
C LEU A 154 -14.39 -4.46 11.14
N TYR A 155 -13.91 -5.45 10.39
CA TYR A 155 -14.23 -6.86 10.64
C TYR A 155 -13.13 -7.79 10.13
N THR A 156 -13.19 -9.06 10.56
CA THR A 156 -12.29 -10.10 10.06
C THR A 156 -12.71 -10.54 8.66
N ALA A 157 -11.74 -10.84 7.81
CA ALA A 157 -11.98 -11.25 6.44
C ALA A 157 -11.08 -12.44 6.06
N GLU A 158 -11.34 -13.04 4.93
CA GLU A 158 -10.48 -14.07 4.36
C GLU A 158 -10.13 -13.70 2.92
N ASN A 159 -8.86 -13.76 2.58
CA ASN A 159 -8.38 -13.51 1.23
C ASN A 159 -7.49 -14.68 0.79
N ASN A 160 -7.95 -15.45 -0.20
CA ASN A 160 -7.25 -16.63 -0.73
C ASN A 160 -6.85 -17.64 0.36
N GLY A 161 -7.77 -17.99 1.28
CA GLY A 161 -7.48 -18.95 2.36
C GLY A 161 -6.69 -18.38 3.54
N ARG A 162 -6.40 -17.07 3.54
CA ARG A 162 -5.60 -16.42 4.59
C ARG A 162 -6.44 -15.43 5.39
N LYS A 163 -6.29 -15.49 6.71
CA LYS A 163 -6.86 -14.51 7.65
C LYS A 163 -6.39 -13.10 7.28
N SER A 164 -7.34 -12.17 7.24
CA SER A 164 -7.17 -10.78 6.82
C SER A 164 -8.13 -9.88 7.62
N ILE A 165 -8.00 -8.57 7.48
CA ILE A 165 -8.97 -7.63 8.05
C ILE A 165 -9.57 -6.81 6.92
N ALA A 166 -10.85 -6.50 7.03
CA ALA A 166 -11.54 -5.64 6.10
C ALA A 166 -11.94 -4.32 6.76
N ILE A 167 -11.84 -3.25 5.97
CA ILE A 167 -12.34 -1.92 6.33
C ILE A 167 -13.24 -1.44 5.19
N ASP A 168 -14.48 -1.16 5.51
CA ASP A 168 -15.39 -0.47 4.60
C ASP A 168 -15.47 1.01 4.96
N GLU A 169 -15.38 1.88 3.96
CA GLU A 169 -15.66 3.31 4.09
C GLU A 169 -17.03 3.65 3.49
N TYR A 170 -17.86 4.35 4.25
CA TYR A 170 -19.19 4.78 3.83
C TYR A 170 -19.31 6.31 3.85
N TYR A 171 -20.08 6.85 2.91
CA TYR A 171 -20.52 8.25 2.89
C TYR A 171 -22.04 8.30 2.69
N ASP A 172 -22.77 8.98 3.58
CA ASP A 172 -24.25 8.96 3.61
C ASP A 172 -24.87 7.55 3.55
N ARG A 173 -24.24 6.58 4.22
CA ARG A 173 -24.60 5.15 4.25
C ARG A 173 -24.38 4.42 2.93
N ILE A 174 -23.80 5.07 1.93
CA ILE A 174 -23.39 4.48 0.67
C ILE A 174 -21.95 3.99 0.82
N LEU A 175 -21.71 2.72 0.51
CA LEU A 175 -20.36 2.16 0.49
C LEU A 175 -19.55 2.86 -0.60
N THR A 176 -18.42 3.45 -0.22
CA THR A 176 -17.52 4.17 -1.12
C THR A 176 -16.27 3.38 -1.44
N PHE A 177 -15.67 2.72 -0.43
CA PHE A 177 -14.50 1.88 -0.59
C PHE A 177 -14.60 0.63 0.27
N HIS A 178 -14.13 -0.49 -0.27
CA HIS A 178 -13.97 -1.75 0.42
C HIS A 178 -12.49 -2.12 0.38
N HIS A 179 -11.86 -2.18 1.55
CA HIS A 179 -10.45 -2.51 1.70
C HIS A 179 -10.30 -3.88 2.34
N VAL A 180 -9.42 -4.72 1.79
CA VAL A 180 -9.03 -6.01 2.37
C VAL A 180 -7.52 -6.04 2.50
N TYR A 181 -7.04 -6.06 3.74
CA TYR A 181 -5.63 -5.95 4.07
C TYR A 181 -4.97 -7.29 4.36
#